data_AF-A0A920M1Q3-F1
#
_entry.id   AF-A0A920M1Q3-F1
#
_cell.length_a   1.000
_cell.length_b   1.000
_cell.length_c   1.000
_cell.angle_alpha   90.00
_cell.angle_beta   90.00
_cell.angle_gamma   90.00
#
_symmetry.space_group_name_H-M   'P 1'
#
loop_
_entity.id
_entity.type
_entity.pdbx_description
1 polymer ?
#
loop_
_entity_poly.entity_id
_entity_poly.type
_entity_poly.pdbx_seq_one_letter_code
_entity_poly.pdbx_strand_id
1 'polypeptide(L)' 'MSNGGYMGYHLACNLSEKFAAIASVTGSMTTNTYDECDSRHPMPVLQIHGLLDLRRSYEETLVQKVYLTLLIIG' A
#
# COMPACT_ATOMS: atom_id res chain seq x y z
N MET A 1 -10.65 3.34 -5.63
CA MET A 1 -10.12 1.96 -5.42
C MET A 1 -10.74 0.93 -6.35
N SER A 2 -9.88 0.22 -7.10
CA SER A 2 -10.24 -0.91 -7.96
C SER A 2 -9.50 -2.18 -7.51
N ASN A 3 -9.92 -3.35 -7.99
CA ASN A 3 -9.38 -4.66 -7.60
C ASN A 3 -7.86 -4.79 -7.87
N GLY A 4 -7.34 -4.04 -8.84
CA GLY A 4 -5.90 -4.02 -9.14
C GLY A 4 -5.05 -3.46 -8.00
N GLY A 5 -5.53 -2.44 -7.28
CA GLY A 5 -4.81 -1.88 -6.14
C GLY A 5 -4.70 -2.88 -5.00
N TYR A 6 -5.81 -3.52 -4.63
CA TYR A 6 -5.85 -4.56 -3.60
C TYR A 6 -4.94 -5.74 -3.95
N MET A 7 -4.99 -6.20 -5.20
CA MET A 7 -4.13 -7.27 -5.68
C MET A 7 -2.65 -6.89 -5.62
N GLY A 8 -2.32 -5.63 -5.95
CA GLY A 8 -0.96 -5.10 -5.82
C GLY A 8 -0.40 -5.26 -4.40
N TYR A 9 -1.17 -4.85 -3.39
CA TYR A 9 -0.76 -5.02 -1.98
C TYR A 9 -0.64 -6.49 -1.58
N HIS A 10 -1.60 -7.31 -2.00
CA HIS A 10 -1.59 -8.74 -1.68
C HIS A 10 -0.36 -9.45 -2.27
N LEU A 11 0.03 -9.10 -3.50
CA LEU A 11 1.24 -9.59 -4.15
C LEU A 11 2.51 -9.08 -3.45
N ALA A 12 2.54 -7.80 -3.08
CA ALA A 12 3.69 -7.20 -2.40
C ALA A 12 3.96 -7.85 -1.03
N CYS A 13 2.91 -8.20 -0.29
CA CYS A 13 3.03 -8.96 0.95
C CYS A 13 3.48 -10.40 0.69
N ASN A 14 2.70 -11.16 -0.08
CA ASN A 14 2.87 -12.61 -0.17
C ASN A 14 3.97 -13.07 -1.14
N LEU A 15 4.42 -12.20 -2.03
CA LEU A 15 5.44 -12.49 -3.05
C LEU A 15 6.56 -11.44 -3.03
N SER A 16 6.89 -10.94 -1.84
CA SER A 16 7.95 -9.94 -1.63
C SER A 16 9.27 -10.29 -2.31
N GLU A 17 9.67 -11.56 -2.34
CA GLU A 17 10.89 -12.00 -3.05
C GLU A 17 10.90 -11.75 -4.56
N LYS A 18 9.73 -11.56 -5.17
CA LYS A 18 9.58 -11.34 -6.62
C LYS A 18 9.39 -9.87 -6.97
N PHE A 19 8.96 -9.04 -6.03
CA PHE A 19 8.60 -7.65 -6.27
C PHE A 19 9.47 -6.73 -5.42
N ALA A 20 10.24 -5.87 -6.07
CA ALA A 20 11.10 -4.91 -5.36
C ALA A 20 10.32 -3.73 -4.76
N ALA A 21 9.15 -3.39 -5.34
CA ALA A 21 8.27 -2.30 -4.90
C ALA A 21 6.91 -2.39 -5.60
N ILE A 22 5.89 -1.70 -5.06
CA ILE A 22 4.60 -1.49 -5.73
C ILE A 22 4.22 -0.02 -5.79
N ALA A 23 3.44 0.35 -6.81
CA ALA A 23 2.81 1.66 -6.91
C ALA A 23 1.31 1.51 -7.17
N SER A 24 0.49 2.11 -6.33
CA SER A 24 -0.97 2.06 -6.41
C SER A 24 -1.56 3.42 -6.73
N VAL A 25 -2.44 3.47 -7.74
CA VAL A 25 -3.20 4.66 -8.12
C VAL A 25 -4.64 4.48 -7.65
N THR A 26 -5.07 5.33 -6.72
CA THR A 26 -6.40 5.31 -6.07
C THR A 26 -6.75 4.03 -5.33
N GLY A 27 -5.79 3.12 -5.06
CA GLY A 27 -6.00 1.86 -4.33
C GLY A 27 -5.25 1.86 -2.99
N SER A 28 -5.82 1.25 -1.97
CA SER A 28 -5.21 1.08 -0.64
C SER A 28 -5.14 -0.40 -0.26
N MET A 29 -4.34 -0.71 0.76
CA MET A 29 -4.35 -2.02 1.40
C MET A 29 -5.61 -2.17 2.27
N THR A 30 -6.15 -3.37 2.35
CA THR A 30 -7.21 -3.71 3.30
C THR A 30 -6.60 -4.07 4.65
N THR A 31 -7.38 -4.00 5.72
CA THR A 31 -6.95 -4.45 7.07
C THR A 31 -6.55 -5.91 7.06
N ASN A 32 -7.33 -6.78 6.42
CA ASN A 32 -6.99 -8.21 6.33
C ASN A 32 -5.65 -8.44 5.63
N THR A 33 -5.39 -7.76 4.50
CA THR A 33 -4.09 -7.90 3.83
C THR A 33 -2.94 -7.36 4.68
N TYR A 34 -3.19 -6.36 5.52
CA TYR A 34 -2.20 -5.83 6.48
C TYR A 34 -1.93 -6.81 7.62
N ASP A 35 -2.98 -7.35 8.23
CA ASP A 35 -2.89 -8.28 9.35
C ASP A 35 -2.28 -9.63 8.94
N GLU A 36 -2.48 -10.05 7.69
CA GLU A 36 -1.95 -11.29 7.12
C GLU A 36 -0.65 -11.08 6.31
N CYS A 37 -0.07 -9.88 6.34
CA CYS A 37 1.10 -9.55 5.51
C CYS A 37 2.38 -10.23 6.02
N ASP A 38 2.98 -11.11 5.21
CA ASP A 38 4.27 -11.75 5.48
C ASP A 38 5.35 -11.35 4.46
N SER A 39 5.79 -10.09 4.52
CA SER A 39 6.84 -9.58 3.64
C SER A 39 8.24 -9.92 4.18
N ARG A 40 9.12 -10.48 3.35
CA ARG A 40 10.48 -10.89 3.75
C ARG A 40 11.49 -9.76 3.83
N HIS A 41 11.15 -8.59 3.29
CA HIS A 41 11.97 -7.39 3.39
C HIS A 41 11.05 -6.16 3.48
N PRO A 42 11.56 -5.00 3.91
CA PRO A 42 10.80 -3.78 3.83
C PRO A 42 10.33 -3.53 2.39
N MET A 43 9.02 -3.47 2.18
CA MET A 43 8.41 -3.35 0.87
C MET A 43 8.12 -1.88 0.56
N PRO A 44 8.81 -1.25 -0.41
CA PRO A 44 8.50 0.12 -0.82
C PRO A 44 7.14 0.18 -1.51
N VAL A 45 6.31 1.15 -1.10
CA VAL A 45 4.96 1.34 -1.64
C VAL A 45 4.75 2.81 -2.01
N LEU A 46 4.58 3.11 -3.30
CA LEU A 46 4.12 4.44 -3.71
C LEU A 46 2.59 4.45 -3.81
N GLN A 47 1.93 5.44 -3.22
CA GLN A 47 0.48 5.55 -3.25
C GLN A 47 0.06 6.93 -3.77
N ILE A 48 -0.64 6.95 -4.90
CA ILE A 48 -1.11 8.16 -5.57
C ILE A 48 -2.62 8.23 -5.42
N HIS A 49 -3.14 9.28 -4.77
CA HIS A 49 -4.58 9.50 -4.59
C HIS A 49 -4.99 10.86 -5.14
N GLY A 50 -6.16 10.91 -5.77
CA GLY A 50 -6.77 12.17 -6.17
C GLY A 50 -7.45 12.84 -4.98
N LEU A 51 -7.27 14.15 -4.84
CA LEU A 51 -7.91 14.95 -3.77
C LEU A 51 -9.45 14.89 -3.83
N LEU A 52 -10.00 14.65 -5.03
CA LEU A 52 -11.45 14.59 -5.29
C LEU A 52 -11.96 13.15 -5.50
N ASP A 53 -11.21 12.12 -5.06
CA ASP A 53 -11.75 10.75 -5.04
C ASP A 53 -12.78 10.62 -3.92
N LEU A 54 -14.03 10.97 -4.21
CA LEU A 54 -15.15 10.96 -3.25
C LEU A 54 -15.52 9.54 -2.77
N ARG A 55 -14.93 8.49 -3.34
CA ARG A 55 -15.25 7.10 -2.97
C ARG A 55 -14.63 6.69 -1.63
N ARG A 56 -13.54 7.35 -1.19
CA ARG A 56 -12.85 7.15 0.09
C ARG A 56 -12.15 8.44 0.54
N SER A 57 -12.26 8.80 1.82
CA SER A 57 -11.66 10.03 2.37
C SER A 57 -10.12 9.95 2.40
N TYR A 58 -9.45 11.05 2.03
CA TYR A 58 -7.99 11.21 2.14
C TYR A 58 -7.46 10.87 3.55
N GLU A 59 -8.28 11.10 4.57
CA GLU A 59 -8.00 10.81 5.99
C GLU A 59 -7.69 9.32 6.27
N GLU A 60 -8.36 8.36 5.62
CA GLU A 60 -8.06 6.94 5.83
C GLU A 60 -6.70 6.54 5.24
N THR A 61 -6.12 7.36 4.35
CA THR A 61 -4.77 7.15 3.82
C THR A 61 -3.68 7.53 4.83
N LEU A 62 -4.00 8.31 5.87
CA LEU A 62 -3.04 8.70 6.90
C LEU A 62 -2.59 7.51 7.76
N VAL A 63 -3.43 6.48 7.93
CA VAL A 63 -3.06 5.25 8.64
C VAL A 63 -2.08 4.41 7.81
N GLN A 64 -2.14 4.48 6.46
CA GLN A 64 -1.16 3.86 5.58
C GLN A 64 0.15 4.63 5.42
N LYS A 65 0.18 5.93 5.77
CA LYS A 65 1.43 6.73 5.76
C LYS A 65 2.40 6.35 6.89
N VAL A 66 2.01 5.50 7.82
CA VAL A 66 2.83 5.15 9.00
C VAL A 66 4.15 4.43 8.63
N TYR A 67 4.25 3.78 7.46
CA TYR A 67 5.46 3.05 7.07
C TYR A 67 6.19 3.58 5.82
N LEU A 68 5.61 4.51 5.07
CA LEU A 68 6.27 5.04 3.86
C LEU A 68 7.33 6.12 4.15
N THR A 69 7.23 6.82 5.28
CA THR A 69 8.16 7.92 5.61
C THR A 69 9.40 7.46 6.38
N LEU A 70 9.41 6.27 6.99
CA LEU A 70 10.51 5.87 7.90
C LEU A 70 11.74 5.26 7.21
N LEU A 71 11.72 5.00 5.90
CA LEU A 71 12.85 4.39 5.16
C LEU A 71 13.59 5.34 4.20
N ILE A 72 13.21 6.62 4.16
CA ILE A 72 13.97 7.65 3.42
C ILE A 72 14.83 8.50 4.37
N ILE A 73 14.74 8.30 5.69
CA ILE A 73 15.57 8.99 6.69
C ILE A 73 15.93 8.01 7.81
N GLY A 74 17.09 7.37 7.72
CA GLY A 74 17.67 6.55 8.80
C GLY A 74 18.26 5.25 8.33
#